data_AF-A0A1I7EE25-F1
#
_entry.id   AF-A0A1I7EE25-F1
#
_cell.length_a   1.000
_cell.length_b   1.000
_cell.length_c   1.000
_cell.angle_alpha   90.00
_cell.angle_beta   90.00
_cell.angle_gamma   90.00
#
_symmetry.space_group_name_H-M   'P 1'
#
loop_
_entity.id
_entity.type
_entity.pdbx_description
1 polymer ?
#
loop_
_entity_poly.entity_id
_entity_poly.type
_entity_poly.pdbx_seq_one_letter_code
_entity_poly.pdbx_strand_id
1 'polypeptide(L)'
;MQKRFKQLMLLAALVPTFAMAQALQSPAPAAPAAAAAPVDPAKQAAIKDLLDAIDAQKLVGAIGNSAQMQAKQLVPAILSDALSENKTMTDKQKQASVPTLQKNAVPKLVDGAGQVFATDSFRQDAMQAQYDAYAKYYSTSEIKDLTAFYKSPTGRKFIQVQDQVGRDVVNGLMQKYMPQSIKATRDQADKEVASVKPAK
;
A
#
# COMPACT_ATOMS: atom_id res chain seq x y z
N MET A 1 44.80 -35.28 10.07
CA MET A 1 45.23 -34.41 11.20
C MET A 1 45.72 -33.10 10.60
N GLN A 2 44.87 -32.07 10.56
CA GLN A 2 44.81 -30.99 11.55
C GLN A 2 46.05 -30.08 11.56
N LYS A 3 45.75 -28.77 11.48
CA LYS A 3 46.57 -27.62 11.88
C LYS A 3 47.64 -27.17 10.88
N ARG A 4 47.30 -26.18 10.05
CA ARG A 4 47.93 -24.83 10.03
C ARG A 4 47.08 -23.89 9.16
N PHE A 5 46.16 -23.14 9.76
CA PHE A 5 45.73 -21.83 9.25
C PHE A 5 45.07 -21.08 10.42
N LYS A 6 45.94 -20.51 11.27
CA LYS A 6 45.61 -19.37 12.13
C LYS A 6 45.80 -18.12 11.26
N GLN A 7 44.99 -17.09 11.53
CA GLN A 7 44.80 -15.82 10.77
C GLN A 7 43.79 -16.00 9.62
N LEU A 8 42.66 -15.31 9.54
CA LEU A 8 42.21 -14.07 10.19
C LEU A 8 40.83 -14.26 10.82
N MET A 9 40.70 -13.92 12.10
CA MET A 9 39.46 -13.37 12.61
C MET A 9 39.45 -11.89 12.28
N LEU A 10 38.42 -11.44 11.56
CA LEU A 10 37.99 -10.05 11.57
C LEU A 10 36.49 -10.06 11.83
N LEU A 11 36.16 -9.46 12.97
CA LEU A 11 34.83 -9.30 13.54
C LEU A 11 33.83 -8.84 12.46
N ALA A 12 32.73 -9.59 12.33
CA ALA A 12 31.48 -9.02 11.85
C ALA A 12 31.03 -8.01 12.90
N ALA A 13 31.26 -6.72 12.64
CA ALA A 13 30.74 -5.64 13.43
C ALA A 13 29.21 -5.72 13.43
N LEU A 14 28.62 -5.82 14.62
CA LEU A 14 27.22 -5.48 14.86
C LEU A 14 26.97 -4.09 14.28
N VAL A 15 26.03 -3.96 13.35
CA VAL A 15 25.49 -2.66 12.93
C VAL A 15 24.44 -2.26 13.97
N PRO A 16 24.66 -1.23 14.80
CA PRO A 16 23.64 -0.73 15.69
C PRO A 16 22.57 -0.01 14.85
N THR A 17 21.32 -0.43 14.98
CA THR A 17 20.11 0.12 14.34
C THR A 17 19.72 1.50 14.91
N PHE A 18 20.67 2.41 15.06
CA PHE A 18 20.48 3.75 15.62
C PHE A 18 21.13 4.83 14.73
N ALA A 19 20.89 4.77 13.42
CA ALA A 19 21.38 5.77 12.46
C ALA A 19 20.31 6.28 11.49
N MET A 20 19.01 6.03 11.72
CA MET A 20 17.94 6.56 10.86
C MET A 20 17.39 7.93 11.28
N ALA A 21 17.78 8.48 12.43
CA ALA A 21 17.25 9.75 12.93
C ALA A 21 18.08 11.00 12.57
N GLN A 22 19.33 10.84 12.09
CA GLN A 22 20.22 11.98 11.78
C GLN A 22 20.31 12.33 10.28
N ALA A 23 19.61 11.62 9.40
CA ALA A 23 19.64 11.89 7.95
C ALA A 23 18.76 13.08 7.50
N LEU A 24 18.06 13.76 8.42
CA LEU A 24 17.15 14.88 8.10
C LEU A 24 17.77 16.28 8.25
N GLN A 25 19.06 16.40 8.60
CA GLN A 25 19.65 17.69 9.00
C GLN A 25 20.89 18.11 8.19
N SER A 26 21.14 17.54 7.02
CA SER A 26 22.19 18.04 6.13
C SER A 26 21.77 17.95 4.66
N PRO A 27 21.65 19.08 3.94
CA PRO A 27 21.50 19.05 2.49
C PRO A 27 22.87 18.70 1.90
N ALA A 28 23.17 17.41 1.78
CA ALA A 28 24.21 16.97 0.87
C ALA A 28 23.76 17.31 -0.57
N PRO A 29 24.64 17.85 -1.43
CA PRO A 29 24.28 18.10 -2.81
C PRO A 29 23.83 16.79 -3.46
N ALA A 30 22.57 16.75 -3.91
CA ALA A 30 22.02 15.61 -4.63
C ALA A 30 22.91 15.36 -5.84
N ALA A 31 23.53 14.18 -5.90
CA ALA A 31 24.16 13.71 -7.13
C ALA A 31 23.12 13.80 -8.25
N PRO A 32 23.47 14.33 -9.44
CA PRO A 32 22.52 14.43 -10.54
C PRO A 32 21.94 13.04 -10.78
N ALA A 33 20.61 12.94 -10.68
CA ALA A 33 19.90 11.73 -11.06
C ALA A 33 20.26 11.47 -12.53
N ALA A 34 21.07 10.43 -12.76
CA ALA A 34 21.36 9.98 -14.11
C ALA A 34 20.01 9.76 -14.80
N ALA A 35 19.76 10.52 -15.87
CA ALA A 35 18.56 10.36 -16.67
C ALA A 35 18.41 8.88 -16.99
N ALA A 36 17.28 8.28 -16.60
CA ALA A 36 17.02 6.88 -16.87
C ALA A 36 17.19 6.65 -18.37
N ALA A 37 18.13 5.78 -18.75
CA ALA A 37 18.36 5.47 -20.15
C ALA A 37 17.03 5.00 -20.77
N PRO A 38 16.72 5.42 -22.02
CA PRO A 38 15.53 4.96 -22.71
C PRO A 38 15.46 3.42 -22.65
N VAL A 39 14.30 2.87 -22.29
CA VAL A 39 14.11 1.42 -22.24
C VAL A 39 14.33 0.87 -23.65
N ASP A 40 15.28 -0.07 -23.79
CA ASP A 40 15.54 -0.77 -25.05
C ASP A 40 14.23 -1.36 -25.62
N PRO A 41 13.90 -1.16 -26.91
CA PRO A 41 12.73 -1.74 -27.56
C PRO A 41 12.54 -3.25 -27.29
N ALA A 42 13.63 -4.02 -27.22
CA ALA A 42 13.56 -5.44 -26.91
C ALA A 42 13.05 -5.71 -25.49
N LYS A 43 13.42 -4.85 -24.54
CA LYS A 43 12.92 -4.90 -23.16
C LYS A 43 11.46 -4.48 -23.08
N GLN A 44 11.06 -3.45 -23.81
CA GLN A 44 9.67 -3.01 -23.86
C GLN A 44 8.73 -4.10 -24.40
N ALA A 45 9.13 -4.80 -25.47
CA ALA A 45 8.38 -5.94 -26.00
C ALA A 45 8.28 -7.09 -24.99
N ALA A 46 9.37 -7.43 -24.30
CA ALA A 46 9.35 -8.47 -23.27
C ALA A 46 8.42 -8.11 -22.09
N ILE A 47 8.40 -6.84 -21.66
CA ILE A 47 7.48 -6.37 -20.61
C ILE A 47 6.04 -6.49 -21.09
N LYS A 48 5.75 -6.11 -22.33
CA LYS A 48 4.40 -6.27 -22.89
C LYS A 48 3.94 -7.73 -22.79
N ASP A 49 4.77 -8.68 -23.22
CA ASP A 49 4.45 -10.10 -23.15
C ASP A 49 4.20 -10.60 -21.72
N LEU A 50 4.96 -10.08 -20.75
CA LEU A 50 4.77 -10.37 -19.33
C LEU A 50 3.44 -9.80 -18.82
N LEU A 51 3.14 -8.53 -19.12
CA LEU A 51 1.92 -7.86 -18.69
C LEU A 51 0.67 -8.53 -19.26
N ASP A 52 0.73 -9.00 -20.50
CA ASP A 52 -0.32 -9.82 -21.11
C ASP A 52 -0.46 -11.17 -20.37
N ALA A 53 0.65 -11.83 -20.01
CA ALA A 53 0.64 -13.13 -19.33
C ALA A 53 0.07 -13.08 -17.91
N ILE A 54 0.18 -11.94 -17.22
CA ILE A 54 -0.32 -11.75 -15.85
C ILE A 54 -1.68 -11.04 -15.78
N ASP A 55 -2.32 -10.76 -16.92
CA ASP A 55 -3.57 -10.01 -17.01
C ASP A 55 -3.49 -8.63 -16.30
N ALA A 56 -2.46 -7.87 -16.67
CA ALA A 56 -2.16 -6.55 -16.13
C ALA A 56 -3.35 -5.57 -16.18
N GLN A 57 -4.19 -5.67 -17.20
CA GLN A 57 -5.39 -4.83 -17.32
C GLN A 57 -6.39 -5.09 -16.20
N LYS A 58 -6.60 -6.37 -15.83
CA LYS A 58 -7.43 -6.72 -14.67
C LYS A 58 -6.84 -6.18 -13.38
N LEU A 59 -5.51 -6.21 -13.22
CA LEU A 59 -4.84 -5.61 -12.06
C LEU A 59 -5.07 -4.10 -12.01
N VAL A 60 -4.92 -3.37 -13.13
CA VAL A 60 -5.22 -1.93 -13.20
C VAL A 60 -6.69 -1.65 -12.83
N GLY A 61 -7.62 -2.45 -13.34
CA GLY A 61 -9.03 -2.34 -12.96
C GLY A 61 -9.27 -2.53 -11.47
N ALA A 62 -8.61 -3.52 -10.85
CA ALA A 62 -8.70 -3.75 -9.41
C ALA A 62 -8.11 -2.58 -8.59
N ILE A 63 -6.98 -2.02 -9.02
CA ILE A 63 -6.36 -0.84 -8.39
C ILE A 63 -7.31 0.36 -8.46
N GLY A 64 -7.87 0.65 -9.64
CA GLY A 64 -8.83 1.74 -9.84
C GLY A 64 -10.07 1.59 -8.96
N ASN A 65 -10.64 0.39 -8.91
CA ASN A 65 -11.80 0.09 -8.06
C ASN A 65 -11.48 0.26 -6.57
N SER A 66 -10.31 -0.21 -6.11
CA SER A 66 -9.88 -0.05 -4.73
C SER A 66 -9.67 1.42 -4.36
N ALA A 67 -9.02 2.19 -5.24
CA ALA A 67 -8.81 3.63 -5.03
C ALA A 67 -10.15 4.39 -5.01
N GLN A 68 -11.10 4.03 -5.87
CA GLN A 68 -12.43 4.61 -5.87
C GLN A 68 -13.21 4.29 -4.58
N MET A 69 -13.15 3.04 -4.10
CA MET A 69 -13.74 2.64 -2.83
C MET A 69 -13.14 3.42 -1.65
N GLN A 70 -11.82 3.61 -1.64
CA GLN A 70 -11.14 4.40 -0.62
C GLN A 70 -11.57 5.88 -0.67
N ALA A 71 -11.65 6.47 -1.87
CA ALA A 71 -12.12 7.84 -2.04
C ALA A 71 -13.55 8.03 -1.50
N LYS A 72 -14.44 7.06 -1.75
CA LYS A 72 -15.81 7.05 -1.21
C LYS A 72 -15.82 7.00 0.32
N GLN A 73 -14.94 6.21 0.93
CA GLN A 73 -14.82 6.10 2.40
C GLN A 73 -14.33 7.39 3.06
N LEU A 74 -13.59 8.23 2.35
CA LEU A 74 -13.08 9.51 2.87
C LEU A 74 -14.12 10.64 2.84
N VAL A 75 -15.23 10.47 2.12
CA VAL A 75 -16.26 11.52 1.95
C VAL A 75 -16.76 12.10 3.28
N PRO A 76 -17.09 11.32 4.32
CA PRO A 76 -17.57 11.88 5.58
C PRO A 76 -16.52 12.77 6.27
N ALA A 77 -15.24 12.39 6.21
CA ALA A 77 -14.15 13.17 6.79
C ALA A 77 -13.94 14.49 6.02
N ILE A 78 -13.86 14.43 4.69
CA ILE A 78 -13.72 15.62 3.84
C ILE A 78 -14.88 16.59 4.06
N LEU A 79 -16.11 16.08 4.18
CA LEU A 79 -17.29 16.89 4.45
C LEU A 79 -17.25 17.53 5.84
N SER A 80 -16.77 16.80 6.84
CA SER A 80 -16.55 17.32 8.20
C SER A 80 -15.52 18.44 8.20
N ASP A 81 -14.40 18.28 7.50
CA ASP A 81 -13.35 19.28 7.37
C ASP A 81 -13.87 20.54 6.68
N ALA A 82 -14.57 20.39 5.55
CA ALA A 82 -15.19 21.50 4.84
C ALA A 82 -16.22 22.27 5.70
N LEU A 83 -16.99 21.56 6.54
CA LEU A 83 -17.93 22.19 7.47
C LEU A 83 -17.19 22.93 8.59
N SER A 84 -16.12 22.34 9.13
CA SER A 84 -15.29 22.94 10.18
C SER A 84 -14.60 24.21 9.70
N GLU A 85 -14.02 24.20 8.49
CA GLU A 85 -13.31 25.32 7.90
C GLU A 85 -14.24 26.40 7.32
N ASN A 86 -15.54 26.14 7.24
CA ASN A 86 -16.50 27.11 6.73
C ASN A 86 -16.50 28.38 7.61
N LYS A 87 -16.18 29.52 6.98
CA LYS A 87 -16.07 30.83 7.65
C LYS A 87 -17.37 31.63 7.64
N THR A 88 -18.41 31.11 6.99
CA THR A 88 -19.70 31.81 6.84
C THR A 88 -20.73 31.40 7.90
N MET A 89 -20.51 30.26 8.57
CA MET A 89 -21.42 29.69 9.56
C MET A 89 -20.82 29.75 10.96
N THR A 90 -21.67 30.06 11.93
CA THR A 90 -21.36 29.89 13.36
C THR A 90 -21.33 28.41 13.74
N ASP A 91 -20.72 28.06 14.87
CA ASP A 91 -20.65 26.67 15.34
C ASP A 91 -22.02 26.03 15.54
N LYS A 92 -23.00 26.79 16.04
CA LYS A 92 -24.38 26.34 16.19
C LYS A 92 -25.04 26.02 14.85
N GLN A 93 -24.78 26.85 13.83
CA GLN A 93 -25.27 26.60 12.46
C GLN A 93 -24.60 25.38 11.83
N LYS A 94 -23.29 25.20 12.05
CA LYS A 94 -22.56 24.00 11.59
C LYS A 94 -23.17 22.74 12.19
N GLN A 95 -23.35 22.70 13.52
CA GLN A 95 -23.94 21.57 14.22
C GLN A 95 -25.36 21.27 13.75
N ALA A 96 -26.20 22.29 13.56
CA ALA A 96 -27.57 22.11 13.06
C ALA A 96 -27.63 21.61 11.60
N SER A 97 -26.56 21.79 10.82
CA SER A 97 -26.50 21.39 9.41
C SER A 97 -26.05 19.96 9.21
N VAL A 98 -25.43 19.33 10.22
CA VAL A 98 -24.91 17.95 10.15
C VAL A 98 -25.97 16.95 9.67
N PRO A 99 -27.21 16.91 10.20
CA PRO A 99 -28.21 15.94 9.74
C PRO A 99 -28.58 16.12 8.26
N THR A 100 -28.70 17.36 7.80
CA THR A 100 -29.01 17.69 6.40
C THR A 100 -27.87 17.30 5.46
N LEU A 101 -26.63 17.57 5.86
CA LEU A 101 -25.43 17.20 5.11
C LEU A 101 -25.27 15.68 5.03
N GLN A 102 -25.50 14.98 6.14
CA GLN A 102 -25.46 13.51 6.19
C GLN A 102 -26.50 12.89 5.26
N LYS A 103 -27.72 13.46 5.21
CA LYS A 103 -28.82 12.94 4.39
C LYS A 103 -28.66 13.23 2.90
N ASN A 104 -28.21 14.44 2.55
CA ASN A 104 -28.29 14.93 1.17
C ASN A 104 -26.93 15.05 0.49
N ALA A 105 -25.91 15.52 1.21
CA ALA A 105 -24.59 15.79 0.64
C ALA A 105 -23.74 14.52 0.56
N VAL A 106 -23.77 13.68 1.60
CA VAL A 106 -22.96 12.44 1.64
C VAL A 106 -23.26 11.52 0.46
N PRO A 107 -24.51 11.13 0.14
CA PRO A 107 -24.77 10.25 -1.00
C PRO A 107 -24.28 10.85 -2.33
N LYS A 108 -24.57 12.14 -2.56
CA LYS A 108 -24.15 12.85 -3.78
C LYS A 108 -22.63 12.91 -3.93
N LEU A 109 -21.91 13.18 -2.83
CA LEU A 109 -20.45 13.22 -2.83
C LEU A 109 -19.85 11.82 -3.01
N VAL A 110 -20.45 10.78 -2.41
CA VAL A 110 -20.05 9.38 -2.60
C VAL A 110 -20.20 8.97 -4.07
N ASP A 111 -21.27 9.36 -4.76
CA ASP A 111 -21.46 9.03 -6.17
C ASP A 111 -20.37 9.64 -7.07
N GLY A 112 -19.98 10.89 -6.79
CA GLY A 112 -18.90 11.59 -7.50
C GLY A 112 -17.48 11.24 -7.06
N ALA A 113 -17.31 10.60 -5.90
CA ALA A 113 -15.98 10.31 -5.37
C ALA A 113 -15.23 9.26 -6.20
N GLY A 114 -13.96 9.57 -6.50
CA GLY A 114 -13.03 8.63 -7.14
C GLY A 114 -13.26 8.41 -8.64
N GLN A 115 -14.09 9.21 -9.33
CA GLN A 115 -14.34 9.06 -10.77
C GLN A 115 -13.07 9.18 -11.63
N VAL A 116 -12.07 9.94 -11.16
CA VAL A 116 -10.75 10.03 -11.82
C VAL A 116 -10.08 8.67 -12.00
N PHE A 117 -10.29 7.73 -11.07
CA PHE A 117 -9.72 6.37 -11.12
C PHE A 117 -10.44 5.44 -12.12
N ALA A 118 -11.59 5.86 -12.65
CA ALA A 118 -12.32 5.12 -13.68
C ALA A 118 -12.01 5.60 -15.11
N THR A 119 -11.15 6.62 -15.27
CA THR A 119 -10.84 7.23 -16.57
C THR A 119 -9.84 6.40 -17.40
N ASP A 120 -9.84 6.63 -18.72
CA ASP A 120 -8.80 6.06 -19.60
C ASP A 120 -7.40 6.61 -19.29
N SER A 121 -7.30 7.89 -18.90
CA SER A 121 -6.02 8.49 -18.48
C SER A 121 -5.42 7.72 -17.31
N PHE A 122 -6.22 7.45 -16.27
CA PHE A 122 -5.75 6.66 -15.13
C PHE A 122 -5.29 5.25 -15.56
N ARG A 123 -6.05 4.59 -16.46
CA ARG A 123 -5.65 3.27 -16.98
C ARG A 123 -4.32 3.33 -17.73
N GLN A 124 -4.11 4.36 -18.55
CA GLN A 124 -2.87 4.56 -19.29
C GLN A 124 -1.69 4.81 -18.35
N ASP A 125 -1.86 5.72 -17.38
CA ASP A 125 -0.84 6.03 -16.38
C ASP A 125 -0.48 4.81 -15.53
N ALA A 126 -1.49 4.04 -15.10
CA ALA A 126 -1.28 2.83 -14.33
C ALA A 126 -0.56 1.74 -15.14
N MET A 127 -0.88 1.58 -16.42
CA MET A 127 -0.13 0.69 -17.31
C MET A 127 1.32 1.16 -17.48
N GLN A 128 1.54 2.45 -17.74
CA GLN A 128 2.90 3.00 -17.87
C GLN A 128 3.72 2.79 -16.59
N ALA A 129 3.12 2.99 -15.42
CA ALA A 129 3.76 2.73 -14.14
C ALA A 129 4.19 1.27 -13.98
N GLN A 130 3.43 0.31 -14.51
CA GLN A 130 3.84 -1.09 -14.53
C GLN A 130 5.02 -1.33 -15.48
N TYR A 131 5.02 -0.71 -16.67
CA TYR A 131 6.18 -0.77 -17.56
C TYR A 131 7.44 -0.25 -16.88
N ASP A 132 7.37 0.92 -16.26
CA ASP A 132 8.49 1.56 -15.59
C ASP A 132 8.99 0.71 -14.41
N ALA A 133 8.08 0.12 -13.63
CA ALA A 133 8.44 -0.75 -12.51
C ALA A 133 9.17 -2.02 -12.99
N TYR A 134 8.65 -2.73 -13.99
CA TYR A 134 9.32 -3.93 -14.52
C TYR A 134 10.65 -3.58 -15.20
N ALA A 135 10.71 -2.47 -15.94
CA ALA A 135 11.93 -1.99 -16.56
C ALA A 135 13.02 -1.63 -15.54
N LYS A 136 12.63 -1.12 -14.36
CA LYS A 136 13.55 -0.73 -13.30
C LYS A 136 14.14 -1.92 -12.53
N TYR A 137 13.30 -2.91 -12.19
CA TYR A 137 13.69 -3.95 -11.24
C TYR A 137 14.13 -5.27 -11.86
N TYR A 138 13.81 -5.51 -13.13
CA TYR A 138 14.15 -6.77 -13.81
C TYR A 138 14.95 -6.52 -15.08
N SER A 139 15.89 -7.40 -15.37
CA SER A 139 16.56 -7.49 -16.67
C SER A 139 15.63 -8.08 -17.73
N THR A 140 15.97 -7.90 -19.01
CA THR A 140 15.19 -8.45 -20.13
C THR A 140 15.10 -9.98 -20.09
N SER A 141 16.15 -10.68 -19.65
CA SER A 141 16.14 -12.13 -19.49
C SER A 141 15.20 -12.57 -18.36
N GLU A 142 15.25 -11.92 -17.20
CA GLU A 142 14.36 -12.25 -16.08
C GLU A 142 12.89 -12.01 -16.43
N ILE A 143 12.58 -10.95 -17.19
CA ILE A 143 11.23 -10.69 -17.69
C ILE A 143 10.75 -11.83 -18.59
N LYS A 144 11.61 -12.36 -19.47
CA LYS A 144 11.29 -13.52 -20.32
C LYS A 144 11.09 -14.80 -19.51
N ASP A 145 11.91 -15.02 -18.48
CA ASP A 145 11.77 -16.18 -17.59
C ASP A 145 10.46 -16.13 -16.79
N LEU A 146 10.12 -14.95 -16.25
CA LEU A 146 8.82 -14.71 -15.60
C LEU A 146 7.66 -14.97 -16.55
N THR A 147 7.77 -14.49 -17.80
CA THR A 147 6.74 -14.72 -18.82
C THR A 147 6.57 -16.20 -19.12
N ALA A 148 7.67 -16.95 -19.28
CA ALA A 148 7.63 -18.39 -19.50
C ALA A 148 6.97 -19.12 -18.33
N PHE A 149 7.31 -18.73 -17.09
CA PHE A 149 6.67 -19.26 -15.90
C PHE A 149 5.17 -18.98 -15.89
N TYR A 150 4.74 -17.72 -16.04
CA TYR A 150 3.32 -17.34 -15.96
C TYR A 150 2.46 -17.93 -17.09
N LYS A 151 3.05 -18.23 -18.26
CA LYS A 151 2.37 -18.96 -19.35
C LYS A 151 2.22 -20.46 -19.08
N SER A 152 3.03 -21.04 -18.18
CA SER A 152 2.94 -22.46 -17.82
C SER A 152 1.65 -22.80 -17.05
N PRO A 153 1.20 -24.08 -17.02
CA PRO A 153 0.04 -24.49 -16.21
C PRO A 153 0.17 -24.11 -14.73
N THR A 154 1.35 -24.29 -14.15
CA THR A 154 1.63 -23.95 -12.75
C THR A 154 1.63 -22.43 -12.53
N GLY A 155 2.21 -21.65 -13.43
CA GLY A 155 2.19 -20.18 -13.32
C GLY A 155 0.79 -19.59 -13.45
N ARG A 156 -0.04 -20.13 -14.34
CA ARG A 156 -1.47 -19.76 -14.42
C ARG A 156 -2.21 -20.11 -13.13
N LYS A 157 -1.94 -21.29 -12.54
CA LYS A 157 -2.52 -21.66 -11.24
C LYS A 157 -2.04 -20.74 -10.14
N PHE A 158 -0.76 -20.36 -10.14
CA PHE A 158 -0.17 -19.43 -9.19
C PHE A 158 -0.89 -18.08 -9.21
N ILE A 159 -1.09 -17.46 -10.38
CA ILE A 159 -1.86 -16.19 -10.50
C ILE A 159 -3.26 -16.31 -9.88
N GLN A 160 -3.92 -17.46 -10.06
CA GLN A 160 -5.29 -17.65 -9.58
C GLN A 160 -5.41 -17.81 -8.06
N VAL A 161 -4.42 -18.43 -7.41
CA VAL A 161 -4.57 -18.88 -6.01
C VAL A 161 -3.57 -18.28 -5.04
N GLN A 162 -2.50 -17.65 -5.50
CA GLN A 162 -1.44 -17.14 -4.61
C GLN A 162 -1.98 -16.15 -3.58
N ASP A 163 -2.87 -15.24 -4.00
CA ASP A 163 -3.50 -14.29 -3.07
C ASP A 163 -4.40 -15.00 -2.04
N GLN A 164 -5.08 -16.09 -2.44
CA GLN A 164 -5.91 -16.87 -1.53
C GLN A 164 -5.07 -17.61 -0.50
N VAL A 165 -3.94 -18.19 -0.90
CA VAL A 165 -2.99 -18.83 0.01
C VAL A 165 -2.54 -17.84 1.09
N GLY A 166 -2.19 -16.61 0.70
CA GLY A 166 -1.84 -15.55 1.66
C GLY A 166 -2.99 -15.19 2.60
N ARG A 167 -4.22 -15.04 2.08
CA ARG A 167 -5.42 -14.76 2.88
C ARG A 167 -5.71 -15.87 3.88
N ASP A 168 -5.65 -17.13 3.49
CA ASP A 168 -5.95 -18.26 4.37
C ASP A 168 -4.98 -18.33 5.55
N VAL A 169 -3.69 -18.08 5.30
CA VAL A 169 -2.67 -18.03 6.35
C VAL A 169 -2.97 -16.90 7.35
N VAL A 170 -3.20 -15.67 6.86
CA VAL A 170 -3.47 -14.53 7.75
C VAL A 170 -4.79 -14.73 8.50
N ASN A 171 -5.85 -15.22 7.83
CA ASN A 171 -7.14 -15.47 8.45
C ASN A 171 -7.04 -16.52 9.56
N GLY A 172 -6.31 -17.62 9.34
CA GLY A 172 -6.09 -18.65 10.36
C GLY A 172 -5.35 -18.10 11.59
N LEU A 173 -4.31 -17.29 11.38
CA LEU A 173 -3.60 -16.62 12.48
C LEU A 173 -4.51 -15.62 13.22
N MET A 174 -5.27 -14.81 12.49
CA MET A 174 -6.18 -13.83 13.07
C MET A 174 -7.29 -14.48 13.89
N GLN A 175 -7.91 -15.55 13.38
CA GLN A 175 -8.92 -16.32 14.12
C GLN A 175 -8.36 -16.87 15.43
N LYS A 176 -7.09 -17.32 15.44
CA LYS A 176 -6.44 -17.89 16.62
C LYS A 176 -6.01 -16.83 17.63
N TYR A 177 -5.39 -15.74 17.18
CA TYR A 177 -4.68 -14.80 18.05
C TYR A 177 -5.45 -13.50 18.35
N MET A 178 -6.36 -13.07 17.47
CA MET A 178 -7.13 -11.84 17.70
C MET A 178 -7.97 -11.90 18.99
N PRO A 179 -8.70 -13.00 19.31
CA PRO A 179 -9.46 -13.07 20.55
C PRO A 179 -8.57 -12.98 21.80
N GLN A 180 -7.38 -13.56 21.75
CA GLN A 180 -6.41 -13.51 22.85
C GLN A 180 -5.89 -12.09 23.06
N SER A 181 -5.56 -11.39 21.96
CA SER A 181 -5.12 -9.99 21.99
C SER A 181 -6.21 -9.06 22.56
N ILE A 182 -7.46 -9.23 22.11
CA ILE A 182 -8.61 -8.48 22.63
C ILE A 182 -8.79 -8.76 24.11
N LYS A 183 -8.73 -10.03 24.54
CA LYS A 183 -8.87 -10.39 25.95
C LYS A 183 -7.78 -9.73 26.81
N ALA A 184 -6.52 -9.81 26.40
CA ALA A 184 -5.42 -9.21 27.16
C ALA A 184 -5.57 -7.68 27.29
N THR A 185 -5.96 -7.02 26.19
CA THR A 185 -6.23 -5.57 26.20
C THR A 185 -7.41 -5.23 27.10
N ARG A 186 -8.48 -6.03 27.05
CA ARG A 186 -9.67 -5.86 27.87
C ARG A 186 -9.36 -6.03 29.35
N ASP A 187 -8.63 -7.09 29.71
CA ASP A 187 -8.23 -7.37 31.08
C ASP A 187 -7.42 -6.20 31.67
N GLN A 188 -6.58 -5.53 30.87
CA GLN A 188 -5.86 -4.34 31.30
C GLN A 188 -6.78 -3.12 31.42
N ALA A 189 -7.64 -2.87 30.43
CA ALA A 189 -8.57 -1.76 30.46
C ALA A 189 -9.51 -1.82 31.69
N ASP A 190 -10.00 -3.01 32.04
CA ASP A 190 -10.85 -3.20 33.21
C ASP A 190 -10.10 -2.85 34.52
N LYS A 191 -8.79 -3.16 34.61
CA LYS A 191 -7.95 -2.75 35.76
C LYS A 191 -7.77 -1.23 35.82
N GLU A 192 -7.50 -0.58 34.69
CA GLU A 192 -7.36 0.88 34.63
C GLU A 192 -8.65 1.57 35.08
N VAL A 193 -9.80 1.14 34.57
CA VAL A 193 -11.11 1.69 34.95
C VAL A 193 -11.38 1.49 36.44
N ALA A 194 -11.10 0.30 36.98
CA ALA A 194 -11.28 0.02 38.40
C ALA A 194 -10.37 0.87 39.31
N SER A 195 -9.25 1.37 38.78
CA SER A 195 -8.32 2.22 39.54
C SER A 195 -8.78 3.68 39.64
N VAL A 196 -9.74 4.12 38.81
CA VAL A 196 -10.26 5.48 38.83
C VAL A 196 -11.18 5.65 40.05
N LYS A 197 -10.76 6.49 41.01
CA LYS A 197 -11.61 6.88 42.12
C LYS A 197 -12.66 7.89 41.63
N PRO A 198 -13.96 7.71 41.93
CA PRO A 198 -14.98 8.68 41.57
C PRO A 198 -14.68 10.03 42.22
N ALA A 199 -14.82 11.11 41.44
CA ALA A 199 -14.67 12.47 41.95
C ALA A 199 -15.69 12.69 43.08
N LYS A 200 -15.22 13.18 44.23
CA LYS A 200 -16.07 13.59 45.36
C LYS A 200 -16.83 14.86 45.03
#